data_AF-A0A8H3A404-F1
#
_entry.id   AF-A0A8H3A404-F1
#
_cell.length_a   1.000
_cell.length_b   1.000
_cell.length_c   1.000
_cell.angle_alpha   90.00
_cell.angle_beta   90.00
_cell.angle_gamma   90.00
#
_symmetry.space_group_name_H-M   'P 1'
#
loop_
_entity.id
_entity.type
_entity.pdbx_description
1 polymer ?
#
loop_
_entity_poly.entity_id
_entity_poly.type
_entity_poly.pdbx_seq_one_letter_code
_entity_poly.pdbx_strand_id
1 'polypeptide(L)'
;MRISSTCLLSVFVVLVPLYVVRAQTTTVALPFRRTFTLSVSSSPLVLSLPAQSDPYWLSVALCGAVLPYPRFFVSNESGITLPGPGGIQGSQAGEEVSLDEGLIIYRAQTRSGGAFAIWPSAGAGANWTLDIAAIQDSSPVHRRLSELPLLGDTGATRAIIFSSPFFTPEIEEPIYPNYTFQETTPSAPPLPPSAEPNATLLLFPTANANATVWLTNSACALTSKLGGVITTTVTRTVYRDSNGWRRQWFVDGLSASTNYTAYVIEDGARVSGPSYLRTKSDSFPCPLVHSVPYCPEVSYPVPLPAPPGSATSYTDDNLPQSIKDVAVSSLANFTKSLRTFPCGRDWYSRLQTCSGCQAAYRKWVCSIVFPRCGEPIPEESLRGPPGSLTPQLAFNDGDGGGSDSDPLPQAALAERKDGAPRSSFLPNLGVTYKELLPCMETCFVVDRSCPPLMEWKCPSVLVNANASYGLGFVDSWDGTIEGGGRPGVAQDEFGRIWCNG
;
A
#
# COMPACT_ATOMS: atom_id res chain seq x y z
N MET A 1 27.88 -86.46 -44.21
CA MET A 1 27.90 -85.77 -42.91
C MET A 1 28.01 -84.26 -43.18
N ARG A 2 26.87 -83.58 -43.33
CA ARG A 2 26.77 -82.12 -43.44
C ARG A 2 25.53 -81.70 -42.65
N ILE A 3 25.75 -80.75 -41.76
CA ILE A 3 24.84 -80.23 -40.74
C ILE A 3 23.86 -79.26 -41.42
N SER A 4 22.56 -79.41 -41.15
CA SER A 4 21.56 -78.36 -41.41
C SER A 4 21.06 -77.82 -40.07
N SER A 5 21.20 -76.51 -39.94
CA SER A 5 20.88 -75.68 -38.79
C SER A 5 19.39 -75.33 -38.78
N THR A 6 18.69 -75.62 -37.69
CA THR A 6 17.35 -75.11 -37.40
C THR A 6 17.45 -73.96 -36.40
N CYS A 7 17.05 -72.77 -36.83
CA CYS A 7 17.02 -71.55 -36.03
C CYS A 7 15.66 -71.46 -35.31
N LEU A 8 15.67 -71.51 -33.97
CA LEU A 8 14.51 -71.23 -33.11
C LEU A 8 14.59 -69.76 -32.65
N LEU A 9 13.75 -68.90 -33.23
CA LEU A 9 13.55 -67.53 -32.74
C LEU A 9 12.72 -67.58 -31.44
N SER A 10 13.32 -67.19 -30.32
CA SER A 10 12.62 -66.91 -29.07
C SER A 10 12.19 -65.45 -29.05
N VAL A 11 10.89 -65.19 -29.08
CA VAL A 11 10.30 -63.85 -28.92
C VAL A 11 10.29 -63.50 -27.43
N PHE A 12 11.20 -62.62 -26.99
CA PHE A 12 11.13 -61.99 -25.67
C PHE A 12 10.07 -60.87 -25.71
N VAL A 13 8.91 -61.12 -25.09
CA VAL A 13 7.91 -60.09 -24.81
C VAL A 13 8.41 -59.26 -23.62
N VAL A 14 8.86 -58.04 -23.89
CA VAL A 14 9.17 -57.04 -22.85
C VAL A 14 7.85 -56.48 -22.33
N LEU A 15 7.40 -56.98 -21.18
CA LEU A 15 6.32 -56.37 -20.40
C LEU A 15 6.84 -55.07 -19.77
N VAL A 16 6.56 -53.94 -20.42
CA VAL A 16 6.72 -52.61 -19.81
C VAL A 16 5.64 -52.48 -18.73
N PRO A 17 5.97 -52.19 -17.46
CA PRO A 17 4.97 -51.98 -16.44
C PRO A 17 4.15 -50.73 -16.78
N LEU A 18 2.85 -50.91 -17.01
CA LEU A 18 1.86 -49.84 -17.07
C LEU A 18 1.80 -49.16 -15.70
N TYR A 19 2.45 -48.01 -15.55
CA TYR A 19 2.27 -47.14 -14.39
C TYR A 19 0.88 -46.50 -14.49
N VAL A 20 -0.09 -47.08 -13.78
CA VAL A 20 -1.40 -46.46 -13.59
C VAL A 20 -1.22 -45.26 -12.67
N VAL A 21 -1.31 -44.05 -13.22
CA VAL A 21 -1.28 -42.80 -12.44
C VAL A 21 -2.58 -42.70 -11.66
N ARG A 22 -2.55 -43.04 -10.37
CA ARG A 22 -3.72 -42.92 -9.50
C ARG A 22 -3.72 -41.53 -8.85
N ALA A 23 -4.49 -40.61 -9.40
CA ALA A 23 -4.61 -39.25 -8.86
C ALA A 23 -5.22 -39.24 -7.44
N GLN A 24 -4.75 -38.33 -6.59
CA GLN A 24 -5.34 -38.13 -5.27
C GLN A 24 -6.53 -37.17 -5.40
N THR A 25 -7.76 -37.65 -5.22
CA THR A 25 -8.97 -36.84 -5.37
C THR A 25 -9.45 -36.29 -4.03
N THR A 26 -9.72 -34.99 -3.95
CA THR A 26 -10.34 -34.33 -2.80
C THR A 26 -11.63 -33.64 -3.24
N THR A 27 -12.72 -33.84 -2.52
CA THR A 27 -14.00 -33.16 -2.81
C THR A 27 -14.01 -31.76 -2.20
N VAL A 28 -14.42 -30.76 -2.98
CA VAL A 28 -14.52 -29.36 -2.54
C VAL A 28 -15.97 -29.05 -2.16
N ALA A 29 -16.18 -28.48 -0.97
CA ALA A 29 -17.46 -27.95 -0.52
C ALA A 29 -17.27 -26.47 -0.12
N LEU A 30 -18.15 -25.58 -0.56
CA LEU A 30 -18.01 -24.13 -0.34
C LEU A 30 -18.55 -23.71 1.05
N PRO A 31 -17.87 -22.81 1.79
CA PRO A 31 -16.54 -22.30 1.53
C PRO A 31 -15.46 -23.35 1.82
N PHE A 32 -14.43 -23.40 0.97
CA PHE A 32 -13.29 -24.30 1.08
C PHE A 32 -12.01 -23.48 1.23
N ARG A 33 -11.14 -23.85 2.17
CA ARG A 33 -9.74 -23.39 2.20
C ARG A 33 -8.88 -24.49 2.79
N ARG A 34 -7.83 -24.88 2.09
CA ARG A 34 -6.90 -25.91 2.56
C ARG A 34 -5.52 -25.76 1.93
N THR A 35 -4.50 -25.96 2.76
CA THR A 35 -3.12 -26.07 2.32
C THR A 35 -2.77 -27.51 1.93
N PHE A 36 -2.08 -27.66 0.80
CA PHE A 36 -1.61 -28.93 0.26
C PHE A 36 -0.09 -28.91 0.08
N THR A 37 0.53 -30.06 0.30
CA THR A 37 1.94 -30.28 -0.01
C THR A 37 2.04 -31.33 -1.12
N LEU A 38 2.63 -30.95 -2.25
CA LEU A 38 2.80 -31.80 -3.42
C LEU A 38 4.25 -32.25 -3.53
N SER A 39 4.47 -33.56 -3.64
CA SER A 39 5.79 -34.11 -3.88
C SER A 39 6.13 -34.13 -5.36
N VAL A 40 7.41 -33.99 -5.68
CA VAL A 40 7.89 -33.93 -7.07
C VAL A 40 7.62 -35.19 -7.88
N SER A 41 7.49 -36.32 -7.19
CA SER A 41 7.21 -37.64 -7.74
C SER A 41 5.76 -38.10 -7.53
N SER A 42 4.87 -37.24 -7.01
CA SER A 42 3.50 -37.65 -6.72
C SER A 42 2.66 -37.75 -7.99
N SER A 43 1.58 -38.52 -7.90
CA SER A 43 0.44 -38.40 -8.82
C SER A 43 -0.13 -36.98 -8.79
N PRO A 44 -0.83 -36.52 -9.86
CA PRO A 44 -1.53 -35.25 -9.84
C PRO A 44 -2.57 -35.20 -8.70
N LEU A 45 -2.72 -34.03 -8.10
CA LEU A 45 -3.77 -33.73 -7.13
C LEU A 45 -5.00 -33.27 -7.90
N VAL A 46 -6.16 -33.86 -7.63
CA VAL A 46 -7.43 -33.49 -8.25
C VAL A 46 -8.39 -33.00 -7.18
N LEU A 47 -9.00 -31.85 -7.43
CA LEU A 47 -10.10 -31.30 -6.67
C LEU A 47 -11.39 -31.50 -7.46
N SER A 48 -12.31 -32.28 -6.91
CA SER A 48 -13.66 -32.40 -7.47
C SER A 48 -14.45 -31.16 -7.09
N LEU A 49 -14.78 -30.36 -8.10
CA LEU A 49 -15.46 -29.09 -7.98
C LEU A 49 -16.97 -29.30 -7.82
N PRO A 50 -17.63 -28.61 -6.87
CA PRO A 50 -19.04 -28.81 -6.58
C PRO A 50 -19.91 -28.33 -7.75
N ALA A 51 -21.08 -28.96 -7.91
CA ALA A 51 -22.10 -28.45 -8.81
C ALA A 51 -22.76 -27.22 -8.18
N GLN A 52 -22.74 -26.07 -8.87
CA GLN A 52 -23.34 -24.82 -8.41
C GLN A 52 -24.13 -24.15 -9.54
N SER A 53 -25.26 -23.52 -9.18
CA SER A 53 -26.07 -22.73 -10.11
C SER A 53 -25.37 -21.42 -10.49
N ASP A 54 -24.76 -20.79 -9.49
CA ASP A 54 -24.08 -19.52 -9.60
C ASP A 54 -22.56 -19.71 -9.64
N PRO A 55 -21.82 -18.79 -10.30
CA PRO A 55 -20.38 -18.87 -10.35
C PRO A 55 -19.76 -18.62 -8.96
N TYR A 56 -18.60 -19.25 -8.72
CA TYR A 56 -17.81 -19.05 -7.51
C TYR A 56 -16.33 -18.88 -7.85
N TRP A 57 -15.56 -18.34 -6.91
CA TRP A 57 -14.13 -18.12 -7.09
C TRP A 57 -13.35 -19.34 -6.64
N LEU A 58 -12.41 -19.80 -7.47
CA LEU A 58 -11.33 -20.70 -7.13
C LEU A 58 -10.02 -19.91 -7.15
N SER A 59 -9.25 -19.96 -6.08
CA SER A 59 -7.99 -19.24 -5.98
C SER A 59 -6.90 -20.11 -5.38
N VAL A 60 -5.68 -20.01 -5.91
CA VAL A 60 -4.52 -20.79 -5.47
C VAL A 60 -3.35 -19.84 -5.21
N ALA A 61 -2.75 -19.95 -4.03
CA ALA A 61 -1.52 -19.26 -3.67
C ALA A 61 -0.37 -20.28 -3.53
N LEU A 62 0.68 -20.12 -4.32
CA LEU A 62 1.87 -20.96 -4.24
C LEU A 62 2.77 -20.44 -3.12
N CYS A 63 3.07 -21.26 -2.11
CA CYS A 63 3.81 -20.85 -0.92
C CYS A 63 5.32 -21.07 -1.01
N GLY A 64 5.83 -21.58 -2.14
CA GLY A 64 7.23 -21.97 -2.29
C GLY A 64 7.81 -21.68 -3.68
N ALA A 65 9.03 -21.14 -3.67
CA ALA A 65 9.83 -20.75 -4.83
C ALA A 65 10.57 -21.94 -5.48
N VAL A 66 9.87 -23.04 -5.76
CA VAL A 66 10.47 -24.25 -6.35
C VAL A 66 10.18 -24.30 -7.85
N LEU A 67 11.23 -24.24 -8.67
CA LEU A 67 11.16 -24.41 -10.12
C LEU A 67 11.46 -25.85 -10.55
N PRO A 68 10.86 -26.32 -11.66
CA PRO A 68 9.70 -25.72 -12.34
C PRO A 68 8.43 -25.77 -11.46
N TYR A 69 7.51 -24.81 -11.62
CA TYR A 69 6.26 -24.78 -10.85
C TYR A 69 5.24 -25.80 -11.38
N PRO A 70 4.29 -26.30 -10.56
CA PRO A 70 3.24 -27.22 -11.00
C PRO A 70 2.36 -26.59 -12.08
N ARG A 71 1.80 -27.40 -12.98
CA ARG A 71 0.84 -26.92 -13.98
C ARG A 71 -0.58 -27.13 -13.50
N PHE A 72 -1.45 -26.18 -13.79
CA PHE A 72 -2.82 -26.14 -13.26
C PHE A 72 -3.82 -26.25 -14.40
N PHE A 73 -4.79 -27.14 -14.26
CA PHE A 73 -5.80 -27.38 -15.29
C PHE A 73 -7.19 -27.41 -14.68
N VAL A 74 -8.15 -26.85 -15.39
CA VAL A 74 -9.55 -26.80 -14.96
C VAL A 74 -10.47 -27.35 -16.04
N SER A 75 -11.55 -28.00 -15.61
CA SER A 75 -12.68 -28.34 -16.46
C SER A 75 -13.98 -28.12 -15.70
N ASN A 76 -14.93 -27.46 -16.39
CA ASN A 76 -16.27 -27.22 -15.88
C ASN A 76 -17.26 -28.34 -16.26
N GLU A 77 -16.77 -29.42 -16.87
CA GLU A 77 -17.59 -30.55 -17.30
C GLU A 77 -17.48 -31.73 -16.32
N SER A 78 -18.61 -32.28 -15.92
CA SER A 78 -18.69 -33.42 -15.00
C SER A 78 -18.14 -34.74 -15.56
N GLY A 79 -18.00 -34.85 -16.88
CA GLY A 79 -17.39 -36.02 -17.54
C GLY A 79 -15.86 -36.01 -17.52
N ILE A 80 -15.24 -34.87 -17.17
CA ILE A 80 -13.80 -34.71 -17.09
C ILE A 80 -13.39 -34.80 -15.61
N THR A 81 -12.72 -35.89 -15.27
CA THR A 81 -12.27 -36.21 -13.91
C THR A 81 -10.79 -35.91 -13.67
N LEU A 82 -9.99 -35.82 -14.72
CA LEU A 82 -8.56 -35.50 -14.65
C LEU A 82 -8.17 -34.57 -15.82
N PRO A 83 -8.53 -33.27 -15.76
CA PRO A 83 -8.08 -32.31 -16.77
C PRO A 83 -6.55 -32.19 -16.71
N GLY A 84 -5.89 -32.05 -17.84
CA GLY A 84 -4.44 -32.03 -17.86
C GLY A 84 -3.82 -31.74 -19.22
N PRO A 85 -2.49 -31.88 -19.32
CA PRO A 85 -1.77 -31.62 -20.57
C PRO A 85 -2.09 -32.68 -21.63
N GLY A 86 -2.11 -32.26 -22.89
CA GLY A 86 -2.29 -33.16 -24.03
C GLY A 86 -1.11 -34.14 -24.17
N GLY A 87 -1.41 -35.35 -24.64
CA GLY A 87 -0.40 -36.38 -24.93
C GLY A 87 0.08 -37.20 -23.72
N ILE A 88 -0.46 -36.96 -22.52
CA ILE A 88 -0.19 -37.77 -21.32
C ILE A 88 -1.32 -38.80 -21.11
N GLN A 89 -0.95 -40.06 -20.89
CA GLN A 89 -1.92 -41.14 -20.67
C GLN A 89 -2.76 -40.88 -19.40
N GLY A 90 -4.09 -40.95 -19.54
CA GLY A 90 -5.05 -40.68 -18.46
C GLY A 90 -5.44 -39.20 -18.29
N SER A 91 -4.72 -38.28 -18.93
CA SER A 91 -5.08 -36.86 -18.99
C SER A 91 -6.27 -36.65 -19.94
N GLN A 92 -7.24 -35.85 -19.51
CA GLN A 92 -8.40 -35.44 -20.30
C GLN A 92 -8.26 -33.96 -20.70
N ALA A 93 -8.99 -33.53 -21.73
CA ALA A 93 -8.98 -32.14 -22.18
C ALA A 93 -9.37 -31.19 -21.03
N GLY A 94 -8.59 -30.13 -20.83
CA GLY A 94 -8.83 -29.12 -19.82
C GLY A 94 -8.16 -27.80 -20.20
N GLU A 95 -8.64 -26.71 -19.62
CA GLU A 95 -8.06 -25.38 -19.79
C GLU A 95 -6.88 -25.23 -18.83
N GLU A 96 -5.71 -24.84 -19.36
CA GLU A 96 -4.55 -24.55 -18.52
C GLU A 96 -4.68 -23.14 -17.93
N VAL A 97 -4.49 -23.04 -16.61
CA VAL A 97 -4.58 -21.78 -15.89
C VAL A 97 -3.17 -21.34 -15.49
N SER A 98 -2.77 -20.17 -16.00
CA SER A 98 -1.44 -19.61 -15.76
C SER A 98 -1.29 -19.05 -14.35
N LEU A 99 -0.11 -19.26 -13.78
CA LEU A 99 0.29 -18.68 -12.49
C LEU A 99 0.77 -17.24 -12.70
N ASP A 100 0.17 -16.28 -12.01
CA ASP A 100 0.54 -14.86 -12.03
C ASP A 100 1.27 -14.49 -10.74
N GLU A 101 2.60 -14.42 -10.81
CA GLU A 101 3.51 -14.20 -9.66
C GLU A 101 3.13 -14.98 -8.39
N GLY A 102 2.84 -16.27 -8.54
CA GLY A 102 2.49 -17.16 -7.44
C GLY A 102 1.00 -17.23 -7.09
N LEU A 103 0.13 -16.55 -7.84
CA LEU A 103 -1.31 -16.51 -7.61
C LEU A 103 -2.09 -17.00 -8.84
N ILE A 104 -3.15 -17.76 -8.61
CA ILE A 104 -4.18 -18.08 -9.60
C ILE A 104 -5.51 -17.61 -9.06
N ILE A 105 -6.28 -16.93 -9.90
CA ILE A 105 -7.68 -16.59 -9.67
C ILE A 105 -8.47 -17.09 -10.87
N TYR A 106 -9.43 -17.97 -10.63
CA TYR A 106 -10.30 -18.53 -11.65
C TYR A 106 -11.76 -18.41 -11.20
N ARG A 107 -12.63 -17.96 -12.11
CA ARG A 107 -14.08 -17.89 -11.86
C ARG A 107 -14.73 -19.15 -12.40
N ALA A 108 -15.02 -20.09 -11.51
CA ALA A 108 -15.60 -21.38 -11.88
C ALA A 108 -17.11 -21.28 -12.10
N GLN A 109 -17.59 -21.99 -13.12
CA GLN A 109 -19.02 -22.12 -13.43
C GLN A 109 -19.37 -23.58 -13.75
N THR A 110 -19.53 -24.37 -12.70
CA THR A 110 -19.70 -25.84 -12.77
C THR A 110 -21.16 -26.23 -12.53
N ARG A 111 -22.03 -26.14 -13.54
CA ARG A 111 -23.47 -26.48 -13.35
C ARG A 111 -23.75 -27.95 -13.04
N SER A 112 -22.91 -28.86 -13.54
CA SER A 112 -23.01 -30.30 -13.28
C SER A 112 -21.85 -30.85 -12.43
N GLY A 113 -21.03 -29.97 -11.86
CA GLY A 113 -19.74 -30.32 -11.24
C GLY A 113 -18.59 -30.24 -12.25
N GLY A 114 -17.36 -30.29 -11.74
CA GLY A 114 -16.15 -30.21 -12.56
C GLY A 114 -14.92 -30.72 -11.84
N ALA A 115 -13.75 -30.45 -12.40
CA ALA A 115 -12.47 -30.87 -11.82
C ALA A 115 -11.41 -29.79 -11.96
N PHE A 116 -10.58 -29.63 -10.93
CA PHE A 116 -9.35 -28.84 -10.98
C PHE A 116 -8.17 -29.75 -10.64
N ALA A 117 -7.19 -29.84 -11.53
CA ALA A 117 -6.05 -30.73 -11.38
C ALA A 117 -4.75 -29.93 -11.30
N ILE A 118 -3.86 -30.38 -10.41
CA ILE A 118 -2.53 -29.85 -10.23
C ILE A 118 -1.53 -30.94 -10.59
N TRP A 119 -0.81 -30.70 -11.67
CA TRP A 119 0.18 -31.62 -12.20
C TRP A 119 1.56 -31.21 -11.71
N PRO A 120 2.28 -32.09 -10.99
CA PRO A 120 3.65 -31.80 -10.59
C PRO A 120 4.55 -31.69 -11.81
N SER A 121 5.52 -30.78 -11.75
CA SER A 121 6.47 -30.58 -12.84
C SER A 121 7.77 -31.36 -12.57
N ALA A 122 8.15 -32.20 -13.53
CA ALA A 122 9.37 -33.00 -13.44
C ALA A 122 10.61 -32.10 -13.35
N GLY A 123 11.58 -32.47 -12.52
CA GLY A 123 12.84 -31.74 -12.35
C GLY A 123 12.90 -30.76 -11.19
N ALA A 124 11.82 -30.60 -10.42
CA ALA A 124 11.87 -29.81 -9.20
C ALA A 124 12.65 -30.56 -8.09
N GLY A 125 13.54 -29.86 -7.39
CA GLY A 125 14.36 -30.47 -6.33
C GLY A 125 13.65 -30.60 -4.98
N ALA A 126 12.40 -30.13 -4.86
CA ALA A 126 11.69 -30.02 -3.59
C ALA A 126 10.16 -30.07 -3.74
N ASN A 127 9.46 -30.29 -2.63
CA ASN A 127 8.00 -30.30 -2.59
C ASN A 127 7.44 -28.89 -2.70
N TRP A 128 6.30 -28.74 -3.37
CA TRP A 128 5.54 -27.49 -3.40
C TRP A 128 4.52 -27.46 -2.26
N THR A 129 4.32 -26.29 -1.68
CA THR A 129 3.22 -26.03 -0.74
C THR A 129 2.29 -25.02 -1.39
N LEU A 130 0.98 -25.29 -1.40
CA LEU A 130 -0.04 -24.45 -2.04
C LEU A 130 -1.19 -24.24 -1.06
N ASP A 131 -1.70 -23.03 -0.93
CA ASP A 131 -2.98 -22.75 -0.28
C ASP A 131 -4.07 -22.61 -1.34
N ILE A 132 -5.14 -23.38 -1.21
CA ILE A 132 -6.23 -23.41 -2.20
C ILE A 132 -7.52 -23.05 -1.51
N ALA A 133 -8.27 -22.12 -2.09
CA ALA A 133 -9.55 -21.68 -1.57
C ALA A 133 -10.61 -21.62 -2.66
N ALA A 134 -11.84 -21.99 -2.30
CA ALA A 134 -13.01 -21.82 -3.15
C ALA A 134 -14.16 -21.18 -2.35
N ILE A 135 -14.74 -20.11 -2.87
CA ILE A 135 -15.79 -19.34 -2.17
C ILE A 135 -16.82 -18.76 -3.14
N GLN A 136 -18.08 -18.78 -2.73
CA GLN A 136 -19.17 -18.09 -3.43
C GLN A 136 -19.43 -16.74 -2.73
N ASP A 137 -18.57 -15.77 -3.02
CA ASP A 137 -18.63 -14.41 -2.50
C ASP A 137 -18.30 -13.41 -3.63
N SER A 138 -18.49 -12.13 -3.35
CA SER A 138 -18.11 -10.98 -4.17
C SER A 138 -16.64 -11.01 -4.62
N SER A 139 -15.73 -11.62 -3.85
CA SER A 139 -14.30 -11.65 -4.15
C SER A 139 -13.61 -12.97 -3.78
N PRO A 140 -12.53 -13.35 -4.50
CA PRO A 140 -11.71 -14.51 -4.15
C PRO A 140 -10.98 -14.30 -2.82
N VAL A 141 -10.65 -15.42 -2.16
CA VAL A 141 -9.88 -15.42 -0.88
C VAL A 141 -8.46 -14.92 -1.11
N HIS A 142 -7.73 -15.53 -2.04
CA HIS A 142 -6.40 -15.06 -2.44
C HIS A 142 -6.55 -14.01 -3.53
N ARG A 143 -6.04 -12.80 -3.28
CA ARG A 143 -6.07 -11.69 -4.24
C ARG A 143 -5.03 -10.63 -3.92
N ARG A 144 -4.70 -9.83 -4.93
CA ARG A 144 -4.00 -8.57 -4.76
C ARG A 144 -4.97 -7.49 -4.29
N LEU A 145 -4.56 -6.71 -3.30
CA LEU A 145 -5.24 -5.47 -2.93
C LEU A 145 -4.92 -4.42 -4.00
N SER A 146 -5.91 -3.57 -4.30
CA SER A 146 -5.79 -2.51 -5.30
C SER A 146 -4.95 -1.34 -4.83
N GLU A 147 -4.83 -1.15 -3.52
CA GLU A 147 -4.10 -0.05 -2.92
C GLU A 147 -2.78 -0.52 -2.30
N LEU A 148 -1.77 0.34 -2.42
CA LEU A 148 -0.47 0.11 -1.81
C LEU A 148 -0.48 0.51 -0.32
N PRO A 149 0.42 -0.08 0.50
CA PRO A 149 0.72 0.45 1.81
C PRO A 149 1.20 1.90 1.68
N LEU A 150 0.65 2.79 2.49
CA LEU A 150 1.00 4.19 2.49
C LEU A 150 2.21 4.42 3.40
N LEU A 151 3.28 5.02 2.86
CA LEU A 151 4.40 5.46 3.68
C LEU A 151 4.05 6.78 4.38
N GLY A 152 4.17 6.83 5.71
CA GLY A 152 4.17 8.09 6.45
C GLY A 152 5.46 8.85 6.20
N ASP A 153 6.55 8.36 6.79
CA ASP A 153 7.93 8.81 6.55
C ASP A 153 8.91 7.84 7.23
N THR A 154 10.20 8.14 7.07
CA THR A 154 11.33 7.42 7.66
C THR A 154 12.21 8.35 8.51
N GLY A 155 12.82 7.79 9.55
CA GLY A 155 14.03 8.34 10.16
C GLY A 155 15.27 7.61 9.63
N ALA A 156 16.39 7.70 10.36
CA ALA A 156 17.59 6.92 10.05
C ALA A 156 17.36 5.41 10.21
N THR A 157 16.70 5.00 11.30
CA THR A 157 16.55 3.58 11.65
C THR A 157 15.09 3.17 11.89
N ARG A 158 14.14 4.01 11.47
CA ARG A 158 12.72 3.89 11.81
C ARG A 158 11.84 4.25 10.64
N ALA A 159 10.61 3.73 10.62
CA ALA A 159 9.61 4.08 9.62
C ALA A 159 8.19 4.05 10.20
N ILE A 160 7.30 4.83 9.61
CA ILE A 160 5.84 4.74 9.83
C ILE A 160 5.20 4.32 8.52
N ILE A 161 4.45 3.22 8.55
CA ILE A 161 3.76 2.66 7.38
C ILE A 161 2.30 2.42 7.76
N PHE A 162 1.39 2.63 6.81
CA PHE A 162 -0.03 2.42 6.98
C PHE A 162 -0.58 1.37 6.03
N SER A 163 -1.65 0.69 6.45
CA SER A 163 -2.46 -0.14 5.55
C SER A 163 -3.23 0.75 4.57
N SER A 164 -3.84 0.11 3.57
CA SER A 164 -4.98 0.68 2.86
C SER A 164 -6.10 1.05 3.84
N PRO A 165 -6.94 2.06 3.55
CA PRO A 165 -8.12 2.33 4.34
C PRO A 165 -9.04 1.11 4.33
N PHE A 166 -9.53 0.72 5.51
CA PHE A 166 -10.48 -0.38 5.63
C PHE A 166 -11.88 0.09 6.04
N PHE A 167 -12.01 1.33 6.50
CA PHE A 167 -13.31 1.92 6.85
C PHE A 167 -13.29 3.44 6.71
N THR A 168 -14.14 3.99 5.85
CA THR A 168 -14.32 5.43 5.70
C THR A 168 -15.64 5.83 6.35
N PRO A 169 -15.62 6.60 7.46
CA PRO A 169 -16.85 7.07 8.08
C PRO A 169 -17.51 8.12 7.18
N GLU A 170 -18.84 8.11 7.13
CA GLU A 170 -19.60 9.19 6.53
C GLU A 170 -19.49 10.43 7.42
N ILE A 171 -19.07 11.56 6.84
CA ILE A 171 -18.98 12.83 7.56
C ILE A 171 -20.31 13.55 7.40
N GLU A 172 -21.07 13.67 8.49
CA GLU A 172 -22.28 14.48 8.49
C GLU A 172 -21.92 15.96 8.37
N GLU A 173 -22.39 16.59 7.29
CA GLU A 173 -22.22 18.03 7.09
C GLU A 173 -23.09 18.82 8.09
N PRO A 174 -22.57 19.87 8.74
CA PRO A 174 -23.38 20.71 9.60
C PRO A 174 -24.43 21.47 8.79
N ILE A 175 -25.72 21.26 9.12
CA ILE A 175 -26.87 21.89 8.45
C ILE A 175 -27.59 22.83 9.43
N TYR A 176 -28.03 23.99 8.93
CA TYR A 176 -28.89 24.90 9.69
C TYR A 176 -30.09 24.19 10.33
N PRO A 177 -30.45 24.48 11.60
CA PRO A 177 -29.83 25.44 12.53
C PRO A 177 -28.72 24.85 13.41
N ASN A 178 -28.39 23.56 13.27
CA ASN A 178 -27.46 22.85 14.15
C ASN A 178 -26.06 22.75 13.53
N TYR A 179 -25.16 23.65 13.95
CA TYR A 179 -23.78 23.70 13.45
C TYR A 179 -22.80 22.91 14.32
N THR A 180 -23.03 21.60 14.47
CA THR A 180 -22.07 20.73 15.15
C THR A 180 -20.92 20.39 14.21
N PHE A 181 -19.73 20.86 14.54
CA PHE A 181 -18.49 20.53 13.84
C PHE A 181 -17.76 19.38 14.54
N GLN A 182 -16.84 18.74 13.82
CA GLN A 182 -15.85 17.87 14.46
C GLN A 182 -15.13 18.63 15.57
N GLU A 183 -14.95 17.96 16.71
CA GLU A 183 -14.21 18.50 17.85
C GLU A 183 -12.74 18.77 17.49
N THR A 184 -12.11 19.67 18.27
CA THR A 184 -10.71 20.10 18.08
C THR A 184 -9.74 18.94 18.22
N THR A 185 -10.04 18.06 19.16
CA THR A 185 -9.49 16.71 19.27
C THR A 185 -10.60 15.80 18.78
N PRO A 186 -10.55 15.31 17.53
CA PRO A 186 -11.56 14.38 17.05
C PRO A 186 -11.60 13.20 18.02
N SER A 187 -12.70 13.03 18.72
CA SER A 187 -13.09 11.70 19.17
C SER A 187 -13.11 10.86 17.90
N ALA A 188 -12.20 9.90 17.78
CA ALA A 188 -12.04 9.18 16.53
C ALA A 188 -13.39 8.58 16.13
N PRO A 189 -13.85 8.75 14.86
CA PRO A 189 -15.18 8.34 14.45
C PRO A 189 -15.43 6.87 14.83
N PRO A 190 -16.61 6.49 15.35
CA PRO A 190 -16.82 5.14 15.86
C PRO A 190 -16.42 4.09 14.82
N LEU A 191 -15.50 3.20 15.20
CA LEU A 191 -15.06 2.10 14.36
C LEU A 191 -15.90 0.86 14.67
N PRO A 192 -16.60 0.27 13.68
CA PRO A 192 -17.31 -0.99 13.89
C PRO A 192 -16.32 -2.11 14.28
N PRO A 193 -16.59 -2.94 15.31
CA PRO A 193 -15.66 -4.00 15.73
C PRO A 193 -15.30 -5.01 14.63
N SER A 194 -16.18 -5.21 13.65
CA SER A 194 -15.96 -6.12 12.52
C SER A 194 -15.26 -5.46 11.32
N ALA A 195 -15.01 -4.16 11.36
CA ALA A 195 -14.41 -3.43 10.24
C ALA A 195 -12.88 -3.54 10.21
N GLU A 196 -12.25 -3.86 11.34
CA GLU A 196 -10.79 -3.94 11.42
C GLU A 196 -10.25 -5.27 10.86
N PRO A 197 -9.51 -5.26 9.74
CA PRO A 197 -8.96 -6.47 9.15
C PRO A 197 -7.76 -6.98 9.96
N ASN A 198 -7.51 -8.29 9.90
CA ASN A 198 -6.28 -8.85 10.45
C ASN A 198 -5.11 -8.59 9.49
N ALA A 199 -4.50 -7.41 9.62
CA ALA A 199 -3.41 -6.95 8.77
C ALA A 199 -2.04 -7.17 9.41
N THR A 200 -1.13 -7.78 8.65
CA THR A 200 0.28 -8.00 9.00
C THR A 200 1.17 -7.27 8.01
N LEU A 201 2.01 -6.37 8.50
CA LEU A 201 3.08 -5.77 7.70
C LEU A 201 4.20 -6.81 7.51
N LEU A 202 4.79 -6.86 6.32
CA LEU A 202 6.07 -7.49 6.03
C LEU A 202 7.01 -6.42 5.50
N LEU A 203 8.19 -6.31 6.07
CA LEU A 203 9.20 -5.34 5.67
C LEU A 203 10.56 -6.03 5.57
N PHE A 204 11.30 -5.75 4.51
CA PHE A 204 12.64 -6.31 4.30
C PHE A 204 13.47 -5.42 3.37
N PRO A 205 14.82 -5.51 3.44
CA PRO A 205 15.68 -4.82 2.48
C PRO A 205 15.29 -5.19 1.04
N THR A 206 15.19 -4.20 0.16
CA THR A 206 14.72 -4.39 -1.23
C THR A 206 15.58 -5.39 -2.01
N ALA A 207 16.87 -5.49 -1.70
CA ALA A 207 17.74 -6.51 -2.30
C ALA A 207 17.23 -7.96 -2.06
N ASN A 208 16.58 -8.21 -0.92
CA ASN A 208 15.99 -9.50 -0.59
C ASN A 208 14.64 -9.70 -1.30
N ALA A 209 13.88 -8.62 -1.51
CA ALA A 209 12.64 -8.62 -2.31
C ALA A 209 12.87 -9.20 -3.69
N ASN A 210 13.97 -8.76 -4.31
CA ASN A 210 14.31 -9.08 -5.69
C ASN A 210 14.55 -10.59 -5.90
N ALA A 211 14.90 -11.35 -4.86
CA ALA A 211 15.06 -12.79 -4.92
C ALA A 211 13.72 -13.57 -5.02
N THR A 212 12.60 -12.91 -4.75
CA THR A 212 11.24 -13.49 -4.70
C THR A 212 10.23 -12.82 -5.65
N VAL A 213 10.69 -11.98 -6.58
CA VAL A 213 9.87 -11.18 -7.53
C VAL A 213 8.73 -11.99 -8.18
N TRP A 214 9.00 -13.24 -8.49
CA TRP A 214 8.10 -14.18 -9.14
C TRP A 214 7.01 -14.80 -8.23
N LEU A 215 6.96 -14.51 -6.93
CA LEU A 215 5.91 -14.97 -6.00
C LEU A 215 5.26 -13.84 -5.19
N THR A 216 5.38 -12.59 -5.64
CA THR A 216 4.95 -11.45 -4.81
C THR A 216 3.44 -11.32 -4.65
N ASN A 217 2.65 -12.03 -5.46
CA ASN A 217 1.19 -12.10 -5.30
C ASN A 217 0.73 -13.11 -4.25
N SER A 218 1.62 -13.94 -3.72
CA SER A 218 1.27 -15.02 -2.78
C SER A 218 1.61 -14.68 -1.33
N ALA A 219 0.58 -14.54 -0.49
CA ALA A 219 0.73 -14.22 0.93
C ALA A 219 1.60 -15.24 1.67
N CYS A 220 1.36 -16.52 1.39
CA CYS A 220 2.09 -17.60 2.04
C CYS A 220 3.54 -17.72 1.54
N ALA A 221 3.85 -17.35 0.28
CA ALA A 221 5.23 -17.29 -0.18
C ALA A 221 6.01 -16.17 0.49
N LEU A 222 5.42 -14.97 0.56
CA LEU A 222 6.03 -13.84 1.24
C LEU A 222 6.29 -14.16 2.72
N THR A 223 5.34 -14.82 3.37
CA THR A 223 5.49 -15.22 4.78
C THR A 223 6.56 -16.31 4.98
N SER A 224 6.60 -17.33 4.11
CA SER A 224 7.47 -18.52 4.29
C SER A 224 8.93 -18.29 3.86
N LYS A 225 9.17 -17.51 2.80
CA LYS A 225 10.50 -17.34 2.20
C LYS A 225 11.24 -16.09 2.68
N LEU A 226 10.51 -15.02 2.99
CA LEU A 226 11.14 -13.74 3.33
C LEU A 226 11.29 -13.53 4.84
N GLY A 227 10.75 -14.44 5.67
CA GLY A 227 10.97 -14.47 7.12
C GLY A 227 10.99 -13.08 7.73
N GLY A 228 9.94 -12.29 7.42
CA GLY A 228 9.94 -10.83 7.42
C GLY A 228 10.84 -10.22 8.49
N VAL A 229 11.76 -9.32 8.09
CA VAL A 229 12.63 -8.64 9.04
C VAL A 229 11.82 -7.55 9.72
N ILE A 230 10.98 -7.96 10.67
CA ILE A 230 10.33 -7.10 11.63
C ILE A 230 10.87 -7.49 13.00
N THR A 231 11.85 -6.71 13.45
CA THR A 231 12.49 -6.92 14.75
C THR A 231 11.67 -6.28 15.87
N THR A 232 11.03 -5.13 15.61
CA THR A 232 10.17 -4.43 16.58
C THR A 232 9.14 -3.56 15.88
N THR A 233 7.85 -3.81 16.13
CA THR A 233 6.74 -2.97 15.66
C THR A 233 5.76 -2.61 16.76
N VAL A 234 5.30 -1.36 16.76
CA VAL A 234 4.12 -0.92 17.51
C VAL A 234 3.00 -0.68 16.53
N THR A 235 1.89 -1.41 16.70
CA THR A 235 0.74 -1.33 15.81
C THR A 235 -0.40 -0.59 16.48
N ARG A 236 -1.04 0.33 15.76
CA ARG A 236 -2.21 1.10 16.22
C ARG A 236 -3.25 1.20 15.11
N THR A 237 -4.49 1.41 15.50
CA THR A 237 -5.58 1.73 14.57
C THR A 237 -5.83 3.24 14.65
N VAL A 238 -5.77 3.92 13.51
CA VAL A 238 -5.83 5.40 13.46
C VAL A 238 -6.75 5.88 12.35
N TYR A 239 -7.47 6.97 12.62
CA TYR A 239 -8.17 7.74 11.60
C TYR A 239 -7.23 8.84 11.11
N ARG A 240 -6.63 8.66 9.94
CA ARG A 240 -5.53 9.53 9.45
C ARG A 240 -6.05 10.76 8.71
N ASP A 241 -6.97 10.54 7.77
CA ASP A 241 -7.44 11.54 6.81
C ASP A 241 -8.83 11.16 6.27
N SER A 242 -9.33 11.91 5.29
CA SER A 242 -10.64 11.69 4.67
C SER A 242 -10.82 10.32 4.02
N ASN A 243 -9.73 9.59 3.71
CA ASN A 243 -9.83 8.24 3.16
C ASN A 243 -10.25 7.22 4.21
N GLY A 244 -10.11 7.53 5.51
CA GLY A 244 -10.66 6.72 6.59
C GLY A 244 -9.63 6.11 7.54
N TRP A 245 -10.10 5.08 8.24
CA TRP A 245 -9.38 4.30 9.22
C TRP A 245 -8.34 3.38 8.57
N ARG A 246 -7.15 3.37 9.16
CA ARG A 246 -5.99 2.59 8.71
C ARG A 246 -5.30 1.94 9.90
N ARG A 247 -4.58 0.85 9.64
CA ARG A 247 -3.60 0.28 10.57
C ARG A 247 -2.31 1.05 10.39
N GLN A 248 -1.73 1.54 11.48
CA GLN A 248 -0.43 2.20 11.51
C GLN A 248 0.58 1.25 12.16
N TRP A 249 1.71 1.03 11.49
CA TRP A 249 2.88 0.36 12.05
C TRP A 249 4.01 1.37 12.23
N PHE A 250 4.48 1.50 13.47
CA PHE A 250 5.77 2.12 13.76
C PHE A 250 6.82 1.03 13.83
N VAL A 251 7.82 1.09 12.94
CA VAL A 251 8.90 0.12 12.83
C VAL A 251 10.19 0.73 13.36
N ASP A 252 10.89 0.01 14.24
CA ASP A 252 12.23 0.36 14.73
C ASP A 252 13.24 -0.74 14.39
N GLY A 253 14.54 -0.41 14.47
CA GLY A 253 15.63 -1.34 14.20
C GLY A 253 15.99 -1.51 12.73
N LEU A 254 15.65 -0.54 11.88
CA LEU A 254 16.10 -0.50 10.47
C LEU A 254 17.54 0.02 10.36
N SER A 255 18.17 -0.23 9.22
CA SER A 255 19.50 0.30 8.89
C SER A 255 19.35 1.63 8.16
N ALA A 256 20.23 2.60 8.46
CA ALA A 256 20.27 3.89 7.77
C ALA A 256 20.64 3.76 6.29
N SER A 257 20.23 4.74 5.49
CA SER A 257 20.51 4.83 4.05
C SER A 257 20.17 3.57 3.24
N THR A 258 19.14 2.82 3.67
CA THR A 258 18.81 1.50 3.12
C THR A 258 17.42 1.51 2.49
N ASN A 259 17.30 0.88 1.31
CA ASN A 259 16.02 0.69 0.63
C ASN A 259 15.32 -0.55 1.20
N TYR A 260 14.05 -0.38 1.56
CA TYR A 260 13.17 -1.44 2.01
C TYR A 260 11.93 -1.54 1.12
N THR A 261 11.37 -2.74 1.06
CA THR A 261 10.09 -3.01 0.41
C THR A 261 9.10 -3.52 1.44
N ALA A 262 7.93 -2.90 1.48
CA ALA A 262 6.84 -3.21 2.39
C ALA A 262 5.69 -3.89 1.63
N TYR A 263 5.14 -4.93 2.24
CA TYR A 263 3.91 -5.59 1.83
C TYR A 263 2.97 -5.66 3.03
N VAL A 264 1.67 -5.55 2.79
CA VAL A 264 0.65 -5.79 3.82
C VAL A 264 -0.13 -7.03 3.42
N ILE A 265 -0.25 -7.97 4.36
CA ILE A 265 -1.08 -9.16 4.22
C ILE A 265 -2.32 -8.98 5.07
N GLU A 266 -3.50 -9.05 4.45
CA GLU A 266 -4.79 -9.05 5.13
C GLU A 266 -5.40 -10.45 5.16
N ASP A 267 -5.94 -10.81 6.33
CA ASP A 267 -6.63 -12.08 6.58
C ASP A 267 -5.82 -13.34 6.20
N GLY A 268 -4.49 -13.20 6.21
CA GLY A 268 -3.53 -14.25 5.86
C GLY A 268 -3.62 -14.75 4.41
N ALA A 269 -4.24 -14.00 3.50
CA ALA A 269 -4.46 -14.45 2.11
C ALA A 269 -4.36 -13.35 1.06
N ARG A 270 -4.71 -12.11 1.44
CA ARG A 270 -4.77 -10.96 0.54
C ARG A 270 -3.47 -10.18 0.68
N VAL A 271 -2.86 -9.79 -0.44
CA VAL A 271 -1.53 -9.18 -0.44
C VAL A 271 -1.60 -7.82 -1.12
N SER A 272 -1.00 -6.80 -0.52
CA SER A 272 -0.84 -5.50 -1.17
C SER A 272 0.19 -5.54 -2.29
N GLY A 273 0.21 -4.53 -3.15
CA GLY A 273 1.41 -4.30 -3.96
C GLY A 273 2.62 -3.90 -3.10
N PRO A 274 3.85 -3.97 -3.68
CA PRO A 274 5.05 -3.50 -3.02
C PRO A 274 5.01 -1.99 -2.83
N SER A 275 5.24 -1.53 -1.60
CA SER A 275 5.53 -0.13 -1.28
C SER A 275 7.02 0.03 -1.02
N TYR A 276 7.65 1.02 -1.64
CA TYR A 276 9.09 1.25 -1.54
C TYR A 276 9.36 2.39 -0.59
N LEU A 277 10.36 2.21 0.28
CA LEU A 277 10.81 3.27 1.18
C LEU A 277 12.34 3.25 1.32
N ARG A 278 12.89 4.42 1.63
CA ARG A 278 14.31 4.57 1.95
C ARG A 278 14.46 5.22 3.32
N THR A 279 15.26 4.60 4.18
CA THR A 279 15.65 5.22 5.45
C THR A 279 16.62 6.36 5.21
N LYS A 280 16.55 7.37 6.08
CA LYS A 280 17.38 8.59 5.98
C LYS A 280 18.84 8.30 6.36
N SER A 281 19.70 9.29 6.16
CA SER A 281 21.11 9.18 6.56
C SER A 281 21.25 8.90 8.06
N ASP A 282 22.36 8.26 8.46
CA ASP A 282 22.63 7.94 9.87
C ASP A 282 22.73 9.21 10.74
N SER A 283 23.14 10.32 10.13
CA SER A 283 23.21 11.64 10.76
C SER A 283 21.88 12.39 10.85
N PHE A 284 20.77 11.82 10.37
CA PHE A 284 19.49 12.51 10.34
C PHE A 284 18.95 12.79 11.76
N PRO A 285 18.76 14.06 12.16
CA PRO A 285 18.64 14.41 13.58
C PRO A 285 17.21 14.37 14.11
N CYS A 286 16.18 14.39 13.26
CA CYS A 286 14.80 14.61 13.69
C CYS A 286 14.09 13.29 14.05
N PRO A 287 13.46 13.18 15.23
CA PRO A 287 12.65 12.03 15.60
C PRO A 287 11.28 12.06 14.92
N LEU A 288 10.69 10.87 14.74
CA LEU A 288 9.34 10.71 14.18
C LEU A 288 8.27 11.14 15.19
N VAL A 289 7.28 11.91 14.73
CA VAL A 289 6.04 12.24 15.45
C VAL A 289 4.88 11.53 14.77
N HIS A 290 4.03 10.85 15.54
CA HIS A 290 2.86 10.15 15.00
C HIS A 290 1.75 9.97 16.04
N SER A 291 0.58 9.52 15.58
CA SER A 291 -0.58 9.27 16.46
C SER A 291 -0.95 10.52 17.28
N VAL A 292 -1.08 11.66 16.59
CA VAL A 292 -1.48 12.95 17.17
C VAL A 292 -2.95 13.21 16.81
N PRO A 293 -3.92 13.02 17.73
CA PRO A 293 -5.34 12.97 17.35
C PRO A 293 -5.88 14.24 16.68
N TYR A 294 -5.42 15.43 17.10
CA TYR A 294 -5.83 16.71 16.52
C TYR A 294 -5.12 17.06 15.20
N CYS A 295 -4.03 16.35 14.87
CA CYS A 295 -3.26 16.46 13.64
C CYS A 295 -2.96 15.06 13.06
N PRO A 296 -3.99 14.32 12.61
CA PRO A 296 -3.87 12.90 12.33
C PRO A 296 -2.98 12.56 11.13
N GLU A 297 -2.77 13.51 10.21
CA GLU A 297 -1.84 13.37 9.07
C GLU A 297 -0.35 13.50 9.48
N VAL A 298 -0.06 13.96 10.70
CA VAL A 298 1.32 14.06 11.21
C VAL A 298 1.84 12.67 11.52
N SER A 299 2.70 12.19 10.63
CA SER A 299 3.33 10.87 10.70
C SER A 299 4.74 10.91 10.10
N TYR A 300 5.52 11.92 10.50
CA TYR A 300 6.81 12.27 9.88
C TYR A 300 7.80 12.86 10.90
N PRO A 301 9.08 13.06 10.54
CA PRO A 301 10.07 13.61 11.46
C PRO A 301 9.86 15.10 11.68
N VAL A 302 9.94 15.54 12.93
CA VAL A 302 9.76 16.94 13.35
C VAL A 302 11.03 17.38 14.09
N PRO A 303 11.49 18.64 13.94
CA PRO A 303 12.74 19.11 14.55
C PRO A 303 12.60 19.29 16.07
N LEU A 304 12.51 18.18 16.79
CA LEU A 304 12.44 18.08 18.24
C LEU A 304 13.69 17.38 18.77
N PRO A 305 14.14 17.70 20.00
CA PRO A 305 15.15 16.92 20.69
C PRO A 305 14.79 15.45 20.78
N ALA A 306 15.72 14.61 21.22
CA ALA A 306 15.44 13.19 21.43
C ALA A 306 14.21 13.01 22.36
N PRO A 307 13.29 12.07 22.04
CA PRO A 307 12.15 11.79 22.89
C PRO A 307 12.57 11.44 24.33
N PRO A 308 11.79 11.85 25.34
CA PRO A 308 12.16 11.64 26.73
C PRO A 308 12.14 10.16 27.12
N GLY A 309 12.99 9.80 28.09
CA GLY A 309 13.04 8.44 28.65
C GLY A 309 13.59 7.42 27.65
N SER A 310 12.92 6.28 27.54
CA SER A 310 13.25 5.21 26.59
C SER A 310 12.40 5.26 25.31
N ALA A 311 11.64 6.33 25.10
CA ALA A 311 10.81 6.47 23.91
C ALA A 311 11.68 6.68 22.67
N THR A 312 11.28 6.09 21.56
CA THR A 312 11.99 6.19 20.27
C THR A 312 11.25 7.04 19.24
N SER A 313 10.06 7.53 19.60
CA SER A 313 9.24 8.46 18.83
C SER A 313 8.42 9.36 19.76
N TYR A 314 7.87 10.41 19.18
CA TYR A 314 6.87 11.25 19.81
C TYR A 314 5.47 10.81 19.42
N THR A 315 4.59 10.78 20.40
CA THR A 315 3.15 10.55 20.27
C THR A 315 2.41 11.58 21.10
N ASP A 316 1.08 11.58 21.06
CA ASP A 316 0.32 12.50 21.90
C ASP A 316 0.67 12.38 23.39
N ASP A 317 1.09 11.22 23.88
CA ASP A 317 1.41 11.04 25.32
C ASP A 317 2.66 11.80 25.79
N ASN A 318 3.66 11.97 24.92
CA ASN A 318 4.98 12.50 25.29
C ASN A 318 5.42 13.75 24.49
N LEU A 319 4.55 14.28 23.62
CA LEU A 319 4.80 15.51 22.88
C LEU A 319 4.82 16.73 23.81
N PRO A 320 5.73 17.71 23.62
CA PRO A 320 5.80 18.91 24.45
C PRO A 320 4.48 19.71 24.47
N GLN A 321 4.05 20.12 25.67
CA GLN A 321 2.78 20.83 25.88
C GLN A 321 2.72 22.15 25.10
N SER A 322 3.84 22.87 24.97
CA SER A 322 3.91 24.12 24.19
C SER A 322 3.49 23.96 22.73
N ILE A 323 3.72 22.78 22.13
CA ILE A 323 3.34 22.48 20.75
C ILE A 323 1.87 22.09 20.70
N LYS A 324 1.44 21.23 21.64
CA LYS A 324 0.03 20.81 21.78
C LYS A 324 -0.89 22.03 21.92
N ASP A 325 -0.53 22.95 22.82
CA ASP A 325 -1.33 24.13 23.12
C ASP A 325 -1.51 25.01 21.89
N VAL A 326 -0.46 25.20 21.08
CA VAL A 326 -0.54 26.00 19.85
C VAL A 326 -1.45 25.32 18.82
N ALA A 327 -1.29 24.02 18.57
CA ALA A 327 -2.14 23.29 17.63
C ALA A 327 -3.62 23.30 18.05
N VAL A 328 -3.90 22.89 19.29
CA VAL A 328 -5.27 22.74 19.79
C VAL A 328 -5.96 24.10 19.92
N SER A 329 -5.27 25.13 20.42
CA SER A 329 -5.87 26.46 20.54
C SER A 329 -6.15 27.12 19.19
N SER A 330 -5.26 26.94 18.20
CA SER A 330 -5.46 27.45 16.84
C SER A 330 -6.68 26.79 16.19
N LEU A 331 -6.80 25.46 16.28
CA LEU A 331 -7.96 24.70 15.81
C LEU A 331 -9.25 25.13 16.53
N ALA A 332 -9.21 25.31 17.84
CA ALA A 332 -10.37 25.72 18.65
C ALA A 332 -10.87 27.12 18.29
N ASN A 333 -9.95 28.08 18.21
CA ASN A 333 -10.28 29.46 17.88
C ASN A 333 -10.82 29.58 16.46
N PHE A 334 -10.19 28.90 15.50
CA PHE A 334 -10.68 28.88 14.12
C PHE A 334 -12.07 28.24 14.01
N THR A 335 -12.28 27.08 14.64
CA THR A 335 -13.59 26.41 14.66
C THR A 335 -14.66 27.30 15.30
N LYS A 336 -14.32 28.04 16.36
CA LYS A 336 -15.22 29.00 17.00
C LYS A 336 -15.57 30.16 16.06
N SER A 337 -14.60 30.70 15.33
CA SER A 337 -14.84 31.72 14.31
C SER A 337 -15.70 31.20 13.17
N LEU A 338 -15.45 29.99 12.67
CA LEU A 338 -16.25 29.40 11.60
C LEU A 338 -17.72 29.20 12.01
N ARG A 339 -17.99 28.90 13.28
CA ARG A 339 -19.34 28.77 13.85
C ARG A 339 -20.14 30.08 13.91
N THR A 340 -19.51 31.25 13.74
CA THR A 340 -20.27 32.52 13.71
C THR A 340 -20.95 32.75 12.36
N PHE A 341 -20.62 31.94 11.34
CA PHE A 341 -21.17 32.02 10.00
C PHE A 341 -22.19 30.89 9.72
N PRO A 342 -23.25 31.15 8.95
CA PRO A 342 -24.30 30.16 8.69
C PRO A 342 -23.86 29.07 7.69
N CYS A 343 -23.42 27.92 8.21
CA CYS A 343 -23.09 26.75 7.40
C CYS A 343 -24.32 26.17 6.66
N GLY A 344 -24.13 25.80 5.40
CA GLY A 344 -25.13 25.05 4.62
C GLY A 344 -26.31 25.87 4.06
N ARG A 345 -26.38 27.18 4.31
CA ARG A 345 -27.39 28.07 3.70
C ARG A 345 -26.83 28.89 2.55
N ASP A 346 -25.67 29.47 2.78
CA ASP A 346 -25.00 30.38 1.85
C ASP A 346 -23.83 29.58 1.26
N TRP A 347 -24.05 28.99 0.08
CA TRP A 347 -23.11 28.12 -0.59
C TRP A 347 -21.76 28.85 -0.74
N TYR A 348 -20.72 28.46 0.01
CA TYR A 348 -19.34 29.00 -0.09
C TYR A 348 -18.78 28.82 -1.52
N SER A 349 -19.27 27.76 -2.17
CA SER A 349 -19.30 27.43 -3.59
C SER A 349 -20.18 26.17 -3.70
N ARG A 350 -20.64 25.73 -4.89
CA ARG A 350 -21.27 24.39 -5.04
C ARG A 350 -20.35 23.23 -4.66
N LEU A 351 -19.07 23.51 -4.48
CA LEU A 351 -18.01 22.52 -4.30
C LEU A 351 -17.42 22.51 -2.88
N GLN A 352 -17.80 23.44 -2.00
CA GLN A 352 -17.13 23.63 -0.71
C GLN A 352 -18.11 23.62 0.46
N THR A 353 -17.69 22.98 1.56
CA THR A 353 -18.51 22.80 2.77
C THR A 353 -17.82 23.37 4.00
N CYS A 354 -18.59 23.57 5.07
CA CYS A 354 -18.04 24.02 6.36
C CYS A 354 -17.06 23.01 6.95
N SER A 355 -17.36 21.71 6.83
CA SER A 355 -16.45 20.65 7.24
C SER A 355 -15.16 20.69 6.40
N GLY A 356 -15.28 20.96 5.09
CA GLY A 356 -14.17 21.15 4.16
C GLY A 356 -13.24 22.30 4.56
N CYS A 357 -13.80 23.48 4.87
CA CYS A 357 -13.02 24.60 5.38
C CYS A 357 -12.30 24.28 6.70
N GLN A 358 -12.97 23.61 7.65
CA GLN A 358 -12.34 23.21 8.92
C GLN A 358 -11.21 22.20 8.68
N ALA A 359 -11.41 21.22 7.80
CA ALA A 359 -10.41 20.21 7.44
C ALA A 359 -9.21 20.85 6.72
N ALA A 360 -9.46 21.77 5.78
CA ALA A 360 -8.43 22.54 5.10
C ALA A 360 -7.56 23.32 6.10
N TYR A 361 -8.19 24.06 7.01
CA TYR A 361 -7.46 24.81 8.05
C TYR A 361 -6.67 23.88 8.97
N ARG A 362 -7.26 22.73 9.36
CA ARG A 362 -6.57 21.73 10.17
C ARG A 362 -5.30 21.25 9.47
N LYS A 363 -5.41 20.88 8.19
CA LYS A 363 -4.28 20.43 7.39
C LYS A 363 -3.17 21.49 7.32
N TRP A 364 -3.53 22.75 7.04
CA TRP A 364 -2.59 23.87 7.01
C TRP A 364 -1.95 24.13 8.39
N VAL A 365 -2.73 24.23 9.47
CA VAL A 365 -2.16 24.57 10.78
C VAL A 365 -1.27 23.45 11.30
N CYS A 366 -1.60 22.19 11.01
CA CYS A 366 -0.74 21.06 11.36
C CYS A 366 0.59 21.09 10.60
N SER A 367 0.61 21.47 9.31
CA SER A 367 1.87 21.58 8.54
C SER A 367 2.76 22.76 9.00
N ILE A 368 2.16 23.79 9.62
CA ILE A 368 2.87 24.93 10.21
C ILE A 368 3.38 24.62 11.62
N VAL A 369 2.54 24.01 12.46
CA VAL A 369 2.87 23.71 13.87
C VAL A 369 3.84 22.55 13.99
N PHE A 370 3.78 21.60 13.06
CA PHE A 370 4.70 20.47 12.95
C PHE A 370 5.53 20.60 11.67
N PRO A 371 6.64 21.37 11.69
CA PRO A 371 7.54 21.40 10.54
C PRO A 371 8.10 20.00 10.30
N ARG A 372 8.12 19.59 9.04
CA ARG A 372 8.70 18.31 8.64
C ARG A 372 10.19 18.48 8.38
N CYS A 373 11.03 17.61 8.93
CA CYS A 373 12.42 17.52 8.52
C CYS A 373 12.55 16.63 7.29
N GLY A 374 13.46 16.97 6.38
CA GLY A 374 13.70 16.22 5.16
C GLY A 374 15.18 16.13 4.80
N GLU A 375 15.47 15.36 3.76
CA GLU A 375 16.77 15.32 3.10
C GLU A 375 16.55 15.51 1.59
N PRO A 376 17.56 15.96 0.84
CA PRO A 376 17.44 16.06 -0.60
C PRO A 376 17.08 14.72 -1.21
N ILE A 377 16.18 14.71 -2.18
CA ILE A 377 15.89 13.52 -2.98
C ILE A 377 17.15 13.25 -3.82
N PRO A 378 17.69 12.01 -3.83
CA PRO A 378 18.82 11.66 -4.67
C PRO A 378 18.54 11.94 -6.15
N GLU A 379 19.50 12.50 -6.88
CA GLU A 379 19.30 12.88 -8.29
C GLU A 379 18.88 11.71 -9.18
N GLU A 380 19.34 10.50 -8.88
CA GLU A 380 18.94 9.27 -9.58
C GLU A 380 17.42 9.02 -9.43
N SER A 381 16.85 9.34 -8.27
CA SER A 381 15.42 9.18 -7.98
C SER A 381 14.55 10.30 -8.56
N LEU A 382 15.15 11.40 -9.03
CA LEU A 382 14.45 12.49 -9.72
C LEU A 382 14.31 12.22 -11.23
N ARG A 383 15.10 11.27 -11.78
CA ARG A 383 14.92 10.80 -13.15
C ARG A 383 13.74 9.85 -13.16
N GLY A 384 12.67 10.20 -13.88
CA GLY A 384 11.48 9.36 -13.97
C GLY A 384 11.81 7.92 -14.43
N PRO A 385 10.99 6.92 -14.11
CA PRO A 385 11.17 5.59 -14.66
C PRO A 385 11.13 5.68 -16.20
N PRO A 386 12.02 4.99 -16.95
CA PRO A 386 11.85 4.88 -18.38
C PRO A 386 10.56 4.11 -18.68
N GLY A 387 9.49 4.81 -19.05
CA GLY A 387 8.28 4.24 -19.66
C GLY A 387 7.09 3.90 -18.75
N SER A 388 6.64 4.81 -17.88
CA SER A 388 5.27 4.69 -17.35
C SER A 388 4.26 5.30 -18.33
N LEU A 389 3.55 4.43 -19.04
CA LEU A 389 2.44 4.79 -19.91
C LEU A 389 1.21 5.13 -19.07
N THR A 390 1.00 6.41 -18.76
CA THR A 390 -0.34 6.95 -18.55
C THR A 390 -0.57 8.08 -19.56
N PRO A 391 -1.18 7.80 -20.73
CA PRO A 391 -1.61 8.85 -21.63
C PRO A 391 -2.92 9.48 -21.14
N GLN A 392 -2.93 10.81 -21.14
CA GLN A 392 -4.04 11.66 -21.59
C GLN A 392 -5.25 11.84 -20.68
N LEU A 393 -5.22 12.94 -19.90
CA LEU A 393 -6.22 14.02 -19.99
C LEU A 393 -5.56 15.37 -19.66
N ALA A 394 -4.50 15.74 -20.41
CA ALA A 394 -4.06 17.12 -20.49
C ALA A 394 -4.71 17.74 -21.74
N PHE A 395 -5.65 18.64 -21.53
CA PHE A 395 -6.16 19.50 -22.61
C PHE A 395 -4.98 20.32 -23.13
N ASN A 396 -4.76 20.23 -24.45
CA ASN A 396 -3.81 21.05 -25.17
C ASN A 396 -4.15 22.53 -24.97
N ASP A 397 -3.29 23.26 -24.25
CA ASP A 397 -2.99 24.63 -24.61
C ASP A 397 -1.57 24.65 -25.19
N GLY A 398 -1.49 25.11 -26.44
CA GLY A 398 -0.28 25.03 -27.23
C GLY A 398 0.74 26.07 -26.78
N ASP A 399 1.92 25.59 -26.38
CA ASP A 399 3.19 26.14 -26.84
C ASP A 399 4.32 25.11 -26.65
N GLY A 400 5.20 24.99 -27.65
CA GLY A 400 6.54 24.41 -27.56
C GLY A 400 6.71 22.95 -27.13
N GLY A 401 7.00 22.05 -28.09
CA GLY A 401 7.37 20.66 -27.83
C GLY A 401 8.53 20.49 -26.83
N GLY A 402 8.28 19.70 -25.78
CA GLY A 402 9.28 19.17 -24.87
C GLY A 402 9.07 17.65 -24.74
N SER A 403 10.10 16.90 -25.05
CA SER A 403 10.16 15.44 -24.85
C SER A 403 9.92 15.06 -23.39
N ASP A 404 9.34 13.88 -23.24
CA ASP A 404 8.92 13.14 -22.04
C ASP A 404 10.07 12.77 -21.06
N SER A 405 10.89 13.75 -20.63
CA SER A 405 12.06 13.49 -19.78
C SER A 405 12.59 14.68 -18.96
N ASP A 406 11.75 15.64 -18.59
CA ASP A 406 12.16 16.60 -17.55
C ASP A 406 12.24 15.89 -16.19
N PRO A 407 13.36 16.03 -15.44
CA PRO A 407 13.47 15.42 -14.12
C PRO A 407 12.44 16.04 -13.16
N LEU A 408 11.95 15.23 -12.22
CA LEU A 408 11.11 15.69 -11.13
C LEU A 408 11.83 16.78 -10.33
N PRO A 409 11.10 17.76 -9.77
CA PRO A 409 11.71 18.83 -9.00
C PRO A 409 12.30 18.29 -7.70
N GLN A 410 13.31 18.99 -7.19
CA GLN A 410 13.83 18.72 -5.87
C GLN A 410 12.83 19.16 -4.80
N ALA A 411 12.90 18.52 -3.62
CA ALA A 411 12.10 18.90 -2.46
C ALA A 411 12.39 20.35 -2.01
N ALA A 412 11.35 21.07 -1.57
CA ALA A 412 11.43 22.43 -1.04
C ALA A 412 12.06 22.47 0.35
N LEU A 413 13.39 22.30 0.38
CA LEU A 413 14.17 22.24 1.61
C LEU A 413 14.76 23.61 1.95
N ALA A 414 14.54 24.06 3.19
CA ALA A 414 15.21 25.19 3.79
C ALA A 414 16.20 24.70 4.86
N GLU A 415 17.47 25.10 4.74
CA GLU A 415 18.48 24.78 5.75
C GLU A 415 18.31 25.66 6.98
N ARG A 416 18.19 25.03 8.15
CA ARG A 416 18.10 25.69 9.46
C ARG A 416 19.43 25.54 10.18
N LYS A 417 20.32 26.51 9.96
CA LYS A 417 21.63 26.55 10.62
C LYS A 417 21.47 26.71 12.13
N ASP A 418 22.36 26.08 12.90
CA ASP A 418 22.40 26.12 14.37
C ASP A 418 21.10 25.63 15.05
N GLY A 419 20.25 24.90 14.32
CA GLY A 419 19.00 24.33 14.84
C GLY A 419 17.89 25.33 15.13
N ALA A 420 18.02 26.57 14.65
CA ALA A 420 17.05 27.63 14.90
C ALA A 420 15.68 27.29 14.26
N PRO A 421 14.60 27.21 15.06
CA PRO A 421 13.30 26.80 14.56
C PRO A 421 12.62 27.93 13.77
N ARG A 422 11.66 27.56 12.91
CA ARG A 422 10.83 28.53 12.17
C ARG A 422 9.91 29.37 13.07
N SER A 423 9.65 28.91 14.30
CA SER A 423 8.71 29.53 15.22
C SER A 423 9.20 29.38 16.66
N SER A 424 8.97 30.40 17.49
CA SER A 424 9.53 30.51 18.84
C SER A 424 8.97 29.52 19.86
N PHE A 425 7.82 28.90 19.59
CA PHE A 425 7.23 27.87 20.47
C PHE A 425 7.89 26.50 20.31
N LEU A 426 8.64 26.29 19.24
CA LEU A 426 9.42 25.08 19.00
C LEU A 426 10.77 25.18 19.74
N PRO A 427 11.26 24.06 20.30
CA PRO A 427 12.60 24.04 20.88
C PRO A 427 13.67 24.24 19.80
N ASN A 428 14.81 24.83 20.17
CA ASN A 428 15.99 24.83 19.33
C ASN A 428 16.66 23.44 19.38
N LEU A 429 16.92 22.86 18.21
CA LEU A 429 17.50 21.51 18.10
C LEU A 429 19.00 21.49 18.38
N GLY A 430 19.68 22.63 18.27
CA GLY A 430 21.13 22.77 18.48
C GLY A 430 22.00 22.13 17.39
N VAL A 431 21.39 21.54 16.36
CA VAL A 431 22.09 20.95 15.21
C VAL A 431 21.44 21.41 13.91
N THR A 432 22.24 21.52 12.85
CA THR A 432 21.74 21.85 11.53
C THR A 432 20.81 20.76 11.01
N TYR A 433 19.67 21.15 10.48
CA TYR A 433 18.73 20.26 9.80
C TYR A 433 18.14 20.94 8.57
N LYS A 434 17.52 20.17 7.68
CA LYS A 434 16.75 20.70 6.56
C LYS A 434 15.27 20.57 6.87
N GLU A 435 14.59 21.70 6.90
CA GLU A 435 13.14 21.78 7.00
C GLU A 435 12.53 21.63 5.62
N LEU A 436 11.58 20.73 5.48
CA LEU A 436 10.70 20.67 4.33
C LEU A 436 9.62 21.74 4.49
N LEU A 437 9.65 22.73 3.60
CA LEU A 437 8.71 23.85 3.65
C LEU A 437 7.27 23.38 3.43
N PRO A 438 6.29 23.98 4.13
CA PRO A 438 4.88 23.72 3.88
C PRO A 438 4.51 23.93 2.40
N CYS A 439 3.63 23.09 1.85
CA CYS A 439 3.11 23.34 0.50
C CYS A 439 2.24 24.60 0.54
N MET A 440 2.51 25.57 -0.32
CA MET A 440 1.70 26.79 -0.44
C MET A 440 0.24 26.47 -0.76
N GLU A 441 0.04 25.38 -1.50
CA GLU A 441 -1.24 24.83 -1.89
C GLU A 441 -2.09 24.47 -0.66
N THR A 442 -1.51 24.06 0.46
CA THR A 442 -2.29 23.87 1.70
C THR A 442 -2.91 25.18 2.19
N CYS A 443 -2.23 26.33 2.02
CA CYS A 443 -2.80 27.64 2.33
C CYS A 443 -3.91 28.01 1.35
N PHE A 444 -3.68 27.81 0.04
CA PHE A 444 -4.67 28.09 -1.00
C PHE A 444 -5.92 27.22 -0.86
N VAL A 445 -5.78 26.00 -0.36
CA VAL A 445 -6.93 25.13 -0.04
C VAL A 445 -7.76 25.75 1.09
N VAL A 446 -7.17 26.36 2.11
CA VAL A 446 -7.94 27.12 3.12
C VAL A 446 -8.64 28.30 2.47
N ASP A 447 -7.92 29.10 1.69
CA ASP A 447 -8.45 30.30 1.04
C ASP A 447 -9.67 30.00 0.16
N ARG A 448 -9.58 28.94 -0.65
CA ARG A 448 -10.68 28.53 -1.55
C ARG A 448 -11.82 27.79 -0.85
N SER A 449 -11.56 27.14 0.29
CA SER A 449 -12.58 26.34 1.00
C SER A 449 -13.39 27.17 1.99
N CYS A 450 -12.85 28.28 2.47
CA CYS A 450 -13.41 29.04 3.56
C CYS A 450 -14.18 30.30 3.12
N PRO A 451 -15.18 30.75 3.90
CA PRO A 451 -15.91 31.98 3.62
C PRO A 451 -14.99 33.20 3.44
N PRO A 452 -15.22 34.04 2.40
CA PRO A 452 -14.46 35.28 2.19
C PRO A 452 -14.50 36.25 3.39
N LEU A 453 -15.55 36.17 4.21
CA LEU A 453 -15.71 36.99 5.42
C LEU A 453 -14.69 36.67 6.52
N MET A 454 -14.02 35.52 6.46
CA MET A 454 -12.91 35.23 7.37
C MET A 454 -11.61 35.95 6.97
N GLU A 455 -11.58 36.61 5.82
CA GLU A 455 -10.46 37.40 5.32
C GLU A 455 -9.13 36.62 5.35
N TRP A 456 -9.20 35.29 5.14
CA TRP A 456 -8.03 34.47 4.99
C TRP A 456 -7.22 34.96 3.79
N LYS A 457 -5.89 35.08 3.95
CA LYS A 457 -5.00 35.54 2.90
C LYS A 457 -3.69 34.78 2.94
N CYS A 458 -3.36 34.17 1.83
CA CYS A 458 -2.06 33.53 1.65
C CYS A 458 -1.01 34.54 1.17
N PRO A 459 0.29 34.32 1.47
CA PRO A 459 1.38 35.14 0.95
C PRO A 459 1.38 35.25 -0.57
N SER A 460 1.87 36.36 -1.12
CA SER A 460 1.98 36.51 -2.57
C SER A 460 3.13 35.66 -3.12
N VAL A 461 2.82 34.80 -4.09
CA VAL A 461 3.78 33.92 -4.78
C VAL A 461 4.89 34.70 -5.49
N LEU A 462 4.59 35.92 -5.94
CA LEU A 462 5.52 36.77 -6.69
C LEU A 462 6.46 37.59 -5.80
N VAL A 463 6.25 37.62 -4.48
CA VAL A 463 6.99 38.50 -3.57
C VAL A 463 7.90 37.69 -2.65
N ASN A 464 7.33 36.85 -1.79
CA ASN A 464 8.07 36.21 -0.71
C ASN A 464 7.53 34.84 -0.28
N ALA A 465 6.53 34.27 -0.96
CA ALA A 465 5.99 32.96 -0.58
C ALA A 465 7.08 31.87 -0.63
N ASN A 466 7.96 31.91 -1.64
CA ASN A 466 9.05 30.94 -1.81
C ASN A 466 10.07 30.91 -0.67
N ALA A 467 10.12 31.95 0.19
CA ALA A 467 10.98 31.98 1.36
C ALA A 467 10.42 31.16 2.54
N SER A 468 9.13 30.81 2.51
CA SER A 468 8.43 30.20 3.64
C SER A 468 7.54 29.00 3.28
N TYR A 469 7.29 28.79 1.99
CA TYR A 469 6.49 27.70 1.40
C TYR A 469 7.18 27.10 0.16
N GLY A 470 6.89 25.83 -0.11
CA GLY A 470 7.12 25.20 -1.41
C GLY A 470 6.03 25.60 -2.41
N LEU A 471 6.39 25.88 -3.66
CA LEU A 471 5.48 26.35 -4.71
C LEU A 471 5.47 25.39 -5.91
N GLY A 472 4.29 25.12 -6.47
CA GLY A 472 4.15 24.43 -7.75
C GLY A 472 4.30 22.91 -7.65
N PHE A 473 4.06 22.35 -6.46
CA PHE A 473 4.21 20.92 -6.23
C PHE A 473 2.90 20.18 -6.44
N VAL A 474 1.82 20.69 -5.85
CA VAL A 474 0.49 20.08 -5.95
C VAL A 474 -0.30 20.76 -7.06
N ASP A 475 -0.37 22.08 -7.01
CA ASP A 475 -1.05 22.92 -7.99
C ASP A 475 -0.03 23.58 -8.92
N SER A 476 -0.49 24.32 -9.94
CA SER A 476 0.41 25.19 -10.69
C SER A 476 1.14 26.16 -9.76
N TRP A 477 2.31 26.64 -10.16
CA TRP A 477 3.17 27.50 -9.34
C TRP A 477 2.50 28.80 -8.86
N ASP A 478 1.50 29.27 -9.61
CA ASP A 478 0.68 30.45 -9.28
C ASP A 478 -0.64 30.10 -8.57
N GLY A 479 -0.91 28.81 -8.33
CA GLY A 479 -2.10 28.29 -7.65
C GLY A 479 -3.38 28.32 -8.49
N THR A 480 -3.30 28.62 -9.79
CA THR A 480 -4.48 28.78 -10.66
C THR A 480 -5.05 27.45 -11.17
N ILE A 481 -4.23 26.41 -11.28
CA ILE A 481 -4.62 25.08 -11.80
C ILE A 481 -4.42 24.05 -10.69
N GLU A 482 -5.53 23.55 -10.14
CA GLU A 482 -5.50 22.46 -9.17
C GLU A 482 -4.93 21.18 -9.81
N GLY A 483 -3.96 20.55 -9.15
CA GLY A 483 -3.26 19.39 -9.71
C GLY A 483 -2.29 19.72 -10.86
N GLY A 484 -2.10 21.01 -11.18
CA GLY A 484 -1.18 21.48 -12.24
C GLY A 484 0.31 21.45 -11.85
N GLY A 485 0.65 20.94 -10.66
CA GLY A 485 2.03 20.85 -10.18
C GLY A 485 2.83 19.76 -10.87
N ARG A 486 4.17 19.89 -10.86
CA ARG A 486 5.10 18.95 -11.51
C ARG A 486 5.75 17.96 -10.53
N PRO A 487 5.07 17.63 -9.43
CA PRO A 487 4.64 16.23 -9.29
C PRO A 487 3.11 16.03 -9.20
N GLY A 488 2.33 17.09 -8.97
CA GLY A 488 0.87 17.04 -8.78
C GLY A 488 0.45 16.56 -7.39
N VAL A 489 1.42 16.23 -6.52
CA VAL A 489 1.21 15.69 -5.17
C VAL A 489 2.33 16.15 -4.23
N ALA A 490 2.06 16.25 -2.92
CA ALA A 490 3.07 16.61 -1.92
C ALA A 490 4.02 15.44 -1.61
N GLN A 491 3.53 14.21 -1.77
CA GLN A 491 4.26 12.97 -1.57
C GLN A 491 3.71 11.90 -2.51
N ASP A 492 4.58 11.07 -3.09
CA ASP A 492 4.17 9.96 -3.95
C ASP A 492 4.21 8.59 -3.26
N GLU A 493 3.76 7.58 -3.99
CA GLU A 493 3.75 6.18 -3.57
C GLU A 493 5.16 5.56 -3.39
N PHE A 494 6.21 6.23 -3.89
CA PHE A 494 7.60 5.79 -3.79
C PHE A 494 8.34 6.46 -2.61
N GLY A 495 7.64 7.26 -1.82
CA GLY A 495 8.18 7.92 -0.64
C GLY A 495 9.02 9.17 -0.94
N ARG A 496 8.94 9.72 -2.16
CA ARG A 496 9.47 11.07 -2.46
C ARG A 496 8.49 12.09 -1.90
N ILE A 497 9.03 13.07 -1.17
CA ILE A 497 8.24 14.11 -0.51
C ILE A 497 8.80 15.44 -0.95
N TRP A 498 7.96 16.31 -1.51
CA TRP A 498 8.39 17.57 -2.11
C TRP A 498 8.12 18.80 -1.27
N CYS A 499 7.04 18.78 -0.47
CA CYS A 499 6.69 19.83 0.47
C CYS A 499 5.87 19.24 1.63
N ASN A 500 5.75 19.98 2.74
CA ASN A 500 5.00 19.52 3.91
C ASN A 500 3.51 19.89 3.76
N GLY A 501 2.65 18.92 3.44
CA GLY A 501 1.23 19.17 3.28
C GLY A 501 0.49 17.97 2.73
#